data_AF-A0A535PD14-F1
#
_entry.id   AF-A0A535PD14-F1
#
_cell.length_a   1.000
_cell.length_b   1.000
_cell.length_c   1.000
_cell.angle_alpha   90.00
_cell.angle_beta   90.00
_cell.angle_gamma   90.00
#
_symmetry.space_group_name_H-M   'P 1'
#
loop_
_entity.id
_entity.type
_entity.pdbx_description
1 polymer ?
#
loop_
_entity_poly.entity_id
_entity_poly.type
_entity_poly.pdbx_seq_one_letter_code
_entity_poly.pdbx_strand_id
1 'polypeptide(L)'
;MLRPSNGSRARASRGTSPATRSSVTADGATVSGGAAVSSGAAATNGGAFRFAVNVTPKPGILDPQGRAVEASLGHLDVHGVTDVRVGRRVELTVTAGSEAEARATVDRLASELLANPLIEAYAVELLGGVAQLEAAR
;
A
#
# COMPACT_ATOMS: atom_id res chain seq x y z
N MET A 1 45.31 -12.00 -30.78
CA MET A 1 45.06 -11.43 -32.12
C MET A 1 44.07 -10.28 -32.01
N LEU A 2 44.06 -9.36 -32.98
CA LEU A 2 43.41 -8.04 -32.89
C LEU A 2 41.95 -8.01 -33.41
N ARG A 3 41.25 -6.96 -32.94
CA ARG A 3 40.03 -6.26 -33.44
C ARG A 3 39.90 -6.17 -34.99
N PRO A 4 38.68 -5.99 -35.60
CA PRO A 4 37.77 -4.81 -35.47
C PRO A 4 36.27 -5.19 -35.29
N SER A 5 35.27 -4.35 -34.91
CA SER A 5 34.97 -2.90 -34.97
C SER A 5 34.47 -2.32 -36.31
N ASN A 6 33.15 -2.28 -36.51
CA ASN A 6 32.39 -1.31 -37.34
C ASN A 6 30.87 -1.54 -37.12
N GLY A 7 29.95 -0.57 -37.30
CA GLY A 7 30.16 0.85 -37.57
C GLY A 7 29.02 1.51 -38.38
N SER A 8 28.23 2.37 -37.72
CA SER A 8 27.50 3.53 -38.29
C SER A 8 26.27 3.37 -39.22
N ARG A 9 25.27 4.23 -38.96
CA ARG A 9 24.44 5.11 -39.84
C ARG A 9 22.96 5.11 -39.39
N ALA A 10 22.32 6.18 -38.90
CA ALA A 10 22.29 7.64 -39.16
C ALA A 10 21.36 8.11 -40.30
N ARG A 11 20.18 8.65 -39.94
CA ARG A 11 19.42 9.76 -40.59
C ARG A 11 18.23 10.14 -39.67
N ALA A 12 18.07 11.38 -39.17
CA ALA A 12 17.41 12.56 -39.78
C ALA A 12 15.96 12.29 -40.28
N SER A 13 14.94 13.16 -40.11
CA SER A 13 14.98 14.63 -39.97
C SER A 13 13.62 15.28 -39.61
N ARG A 14 13.66 16.44 -38.91
CA ARG A 14 12.82 17.67 -39.06
C ARG A 14 11.28 17.59 -38.95
N GLY A 15 10.73 18.49 -38.13
CA GLY A 15 9.32 18.93 -38.16
C GLY A 15 9.10 20.13 -37.24
N THR A 16 9.00 21.33 -37.81
CA THR A 16 8.85 22.61 -37.07
C THR A 16 7.62 23.35 -37.57
N SER A 17 6.72 23.81 -36.68
CA SER A 17 6.17 25.19 -36.65
C SER A 17 5.07 25.39 -35.60
N PRO A 18 4.85 26.64 -35.10
CA PRO A 18 3.86 26.98 -34.08
C PRO A 18 2.59 27.67 -34.61
N ALA A 19 1.52 27.66 -33.82
CA ALA A 19 0.24 28.38 -34.01
C ALA A 19 -0.55 28.34 -32.68
N THR A 20 -1.38 29.30 -32.22
CA THR A 20 -1.56 30.75 -32.48
C THR A 20 -2.19 31.35 -31.18
N ARG A 21 -2.23 32.68 -31.01
CA ARG A 21 -2.71 33.38 -29.80
C ARG A 21 -4.22 33.71 -29.80
N SER A 22 -4.73 34.11 -28.60
CA SER A 22 -5.99 34.85 -28.34
C SER A 22 -7.29 34.01 -28.43
N SER A 23 -8.43 34.26 -27.77
CA SER A 23 -8.87 35.09 -26.60
C SER A 23 -10.35 34.68 -26.29
N VAL A 24 -11.15 35.15 -25.31
CA VAL A 24 -11.13 36.32 -24.39
C VAL A 24 -11.98 36.03 -23.10
N THR A 25 -12.35 37.06 -22.33
CA THR A 25 -13.30 37.14 -21.17
C THR A 25 -14.79 36.85 -21.54
N ALA A 26 -15.82 36.80 -20.67
CA ALA A 26 -16.02 37.20 -19.26
C ALA A 26 -17.21 36.44 -18.59
N ASP A 27 -17.73 36.98 -17.47
CA ASP A 27 -18.91 36.59 -16.66
C ASP A 27 -18.79 35.30 -15.81
N GLY A 28 -19.27 35.28 -14.56
CA GLY A 28 -19.99 36.32 -13.82
C GLY A 28 -21.07 35.72 -12.91
N ALA A 29 -20.69 35.22 -11.73
CA ALA A 29 -21.66 34.63 -10.79
C ALA A 29 -21.24 34.85 -9.32
N THR A 30 -21.90 35.81 -8.67
CA THR A 30 -21.74 36.09 -7.24
C THR A 30 -23.00 35.64 -6.49
N VAL A 31 -22.87 34.65 -5.59
CA VAL A 31 -23.76 34.40 -4.42
C VAL A 31 -22.99 33.47 -3.48
N SER A 32 -22.61 33.87 -2.26
CA SER A 32 -23.43 34.11 -1.06
C SER A 32 -23.72 32.84 -0.25
N GLY A 33 -23.28 32.85 1.02
CA GLY A 33 -23.50 31.78 2.00
C GLY A 33 -22.41 30.70 1.97
N GLY A 34 -21.85 30.26 3.10
CA GLY A 34 -22.27 30.52 4.47
C GLY A 34 -22.11 29.30 5.36
N ALA A 35 -20.90 28.75 5.42
CA ALA A 35 -20.54 27.71 6.39
C ALA A 35 -19.04 27.79 6.66
N ALA A 36 -18.65 28.61 7.64
CA ALA A 36 -17.37 28.41 8.30
C ALA A 36 -17.46 27.06 9.01
N VAL A 37 -16.86 26.01 8.44
CA VAL A 37 -16.69 24.73 9.14
C VAL A 37 -15.64 24.91 10.22
N SER A 38 -16.09 25.48 11.33
CA SER A 38 -15.40 25.49 12.62
C SER A 38 -15.25 24.06 13.14
N SER A 39 -14.21 23.40 12.64
CA SER A 39 -13.58 22.23 13.24
C SER A 39 -12.08 22.53 13.20
N GLY A 40 -11.61 23.51 13.98
CA GLY A 40 -11.71 23.41 15.43
C GLY A 40 -10.68 22.38 15.83
N ALA A 41 -9.51 22.86 16.29
CA ALA A 41 -8.41 22.01 16.71
C ALA A 41 -8.82 21.25 17.97
N ALA A 42 -9.52 20.13 17.78
CA ALA A 42 -9.65 19.12 18.80
C ALA A 42 -8.21 18.70 19.15
N ALA A 43 -7.82 18.92 20.41
CA ALA A 43 -6.68 18.25 20.98
C ALA A 43 -7.05 16.78 21.07
N THR A 44 -6.92 16.06 19.95
CA THR A 44 -7.36 14.68 19.89
C THR A 44 -6.42 13.87 20.78
N ASN A 45 -6.96 13.37 21.88
CA ASN A 45 -6.32 12.34 22.69
C ASN A 45 -6.20 11.10 21.81
N GLY A 46 -5.13 11.06 21.00
CA GLY A 46 -4.93 10.03 20.00
C GLY A 46 -4.82 8.68 20.70
N GLY A 47 -5.78 7.81 20.40
CA GLY A 47 -5.67 6.41 20.81
C GLY A 47 -4.53 5.77 20.03
N ALA A 48 -3.77 4.90 20.69
CA ALA A 48 -2.87 4.01 19.99
C ALA A 48 -3.63 2.70 19.70
N PHE A 49 -3.64 2.27 18.44
CA PHE A 49 -4.40 1.13 17.95
C PHE A 49 -3.44 0.08 17.40
N ARG A 50 -3.55 -1.18 17.85
CA ARG A 50 -2.75 -2.29 17.35
C ARG A 50 -3.48 -3.00 16.23
N PHE A 51 -2.76 -3.29 15.15
CA PHE A 51 -3.26 -4.06 14.01
C PHE A 51 -2.28 -5.17 13.62
N ALA A 52 -2.81 -6.28 13.10
CA ALA A 52 -2.05 -7.24 12.33
C ALA A 52 -2.40 -7.10 10.84
N VAL A 53 -1.38 -7.07 10.00
CA VAL A 53 -1.51 -7.19 8.54
C VAL A 53 -1.06 -8.59 8.16
N ASN A 54 -2.01 -9.44 7.79
CA ASN A 54 -1.76 -10.80 7.32
C ASN A 54 -1.60 -10.74 5.79
N VAL A 55 -0.38 -10.95 5.29
CA VAL A 55 -0.04 -10.95 3.85
C VAL A 55 0.14 -12.39 3.38
N THR A 56 -0.54 -12.78 2.31
CA THR A 56 -0.50 -14.14 1.74
C THR A 56 -0.39 -14.11 0.21
N PRO A 57 0.28 -15.08 -0.43
CA PRO A 57 0.29 -15.17 -1.89
C PRO A 57 -1.13 -15.36 -2.44
N LYS A 58 -1.46 -14.76 -3.59
CA LYS A 58 -2.77 -14.87 -4.23
C LYS A 58 -3.07 -16.30 -4.71
N PRO A 59 -4.35 -16.71 -4.78
CA PRO A 59 -4.74 -17.99 -5.37
C PRO A 59 -4.14 -18.16 -6.78
N GLY A 60 -3.63 -19.35 -7.08
CA GLY A 60 -2.94 -19.65 -8.34
C GLY A 60 -1.47 -19.20 -8.42
N ILE A 61 -0.99 -18.34 -7.51
CA ILE A 61 0.45 -18.08 -7.37
C ILE A 61 1.12 -19.25 -6.64
N LEU A 62 2.25 -19.73 -7.19
CA LEU A 62 3.08 -20.76 -6.58
C LEU A 62 3.78 -20.22 -5.34
N ASP A 63 3.64 -20.94 -4.23
CA ASP A 63 4.32 -20.68 -2.97
C ASP A 63 5.35 -21.80 -2.69
N PRO A 64 6.66 -21.56 -2.91
CA PRO A 64 7.71 -22.53 -2.60
C PRO A 64 7.83 -22.84 -1.11
N GLN A 65 7.46 -21.91 -0.22
CA GLN A 65 7.57 -22.09 1.23
C GLN A 65 6.45 -23.02 1.72
N GLY A 66 5.21 -22.77 1.29
CA GLY A 66 4.08 -23.66 1.52
C GLY A 66 4.34 -25.09 1.05
N ARG A 67 4.90 -25.26 -0.16
CA ARG A 67 5.28 -26.59 -0.68
C ARG A 67 6.39 -27.27 0.12
N ALA A 68 7.37 -26.53 0.63
CA ALA A 68 8.41 -27.09 1.50
C ALA A 68 7.84 -27.56 2.85
N VAL A 69 6.88 -26.84 3.42
CA VAL A 69 6.17 -27.25 4.65
C VAL A 69 5.31 -28.48 4.37
N GLU A 70 4.49 -28.48 3.32
CA GLU A 70 3.63 -29.61 2.93
C GLU A 70 4.45 -30.90 2.72
N ALA A 71 5.58 -30.82 2.03
CA ALA A 71 6.50 -31.95 1.85
C ALA A 71 7.11 -32.44 3.18
N SER A 72 7.32 -31.55 4.15
CA SER A 72 7.90 -31.89 5.46
C SER A 72 6.91 -32.62 6.38
N LEU A 73 5.60 -32.46 6.18
CA LEU A 73 4.57 -33.13 6.98
C LEU A 73 4.64 -34.66 6.89
N GLY A 74 5.04 -35.18 5.72
CA GLY A 74 5.23 -36.62 5.51
C GLY A 74 6.36 -37.22 6.35
N HIS A 75 7.36 -36.43 6.77
CA HIS A 75 8.42 -36.88 7.69
C HIS A 75 7.99 -36.85 9.16
N LEU A 76 6.80 -36.32 9.47
CA LEU A 76 6.23 -36.21 10.82
C LEU A 76 5.03 -37.15 11.01
N ASP A 77 4.80 -38.08 10.07
CA ASP A 77 3.60 -38.96 9.99
C ASP A 77 2.26 -38.18 10.03
N VAL A 78 2.28 -36.91 9.59
CA VAL A 78 1.07 -36.08 9.49
C VAL A 78 0.45 -36.27 8.11
N HIS A 79 -0.84 -36.63 8.09
CA HIS A 79 -1.59 -36.93 6.87
C HIS A 79 -2.89 -36.11 6.79
N GLY A 80 -3.44 -35.96 5.59
CA GLY A 80 -4.71 -35.26 5.36
C GLY A 80 -4.62 -33.73 5.29
N VAL A 81 -3.41 -33.15 5.37
CA VAL A 81 -3.16 -31.72 5.15
C VAL A 81 -2.77 -31.49 3.69
N THR A 82 -3.40 -30.54 3.02
CA THR A 82 -3.16 -30.17 1.61
C THR A 82 -3.31 -28.67 1.41
N ASP A 83 -2.70 -28.11 0.38
CA ASP A 83 -2.75 -26.68 0.03
C ASP A 83 -2.21 -25.78 1.16
N VAL A 84 -1.04 -26.16 1.68
CA VAL A 84 -0.33 -25.35 2.68
C VAL A 84 0.14 -24.05 2.03
N ARG A 85 -0.24 -22.92 2.64
CA ARG A 85 0.14 -21.56 2.23
C ARG A 85 0.91 -20.90 3.36
N VAL A 86 2.11 -20.41 3.07
CA VAL A 86 2.91 -19.61 4.00
C VAL A 86 2.76 -18.14 3.63
N GLY A 87 2.64 -17.31 4.66
CA GLY A 87 2.49 -15.86 4.53
C GLY A 87 3.23 -15.14 5.65
N ARG A 88 3.10 -13.81 5.66
CA ARG A 88 3.75 -12.94 6.64
C ARG A 88 2.69 -12.18 7.44
N ARG A 89 2.73 -12.32 8.77
CA ARG A 89 1.99 -11.47 9.71
C ARG A 89 2.88 -10.30 10.14
N VAL A 90 2.39 -9.07 9.99
CA VAL A 90 3.08 -7.84 10.43
C VAL A 90 2.21 -7.16 11.47
N GLU A 91 2.68 -7.11 12.72
CA GLU A 91 1.96 -6.42 13.80
C GLU A 91 2.57 -5.03 14.03
N LEU A 92 1.70 -4.03 14.16
CA LEU A 92 2.09 -2.63 14.25
C LEU A 92 1.10 -1.83 15.12
N THR A 93 1.55 -0.68 15.62
CA THR A 93 0.73 0.24 16.43
C THR A 93 0.67 1.59 15.73
N VAL A 94 -0.53 2.15 15.61
CA VAL A 94 -0.77 3.47 15.00
C VAL A 94 -1.48 4.37 16.00
N THR A 95 -0.91 5.55 16.25
CA THR A 95 -1.59 6.61 17.01
C THR A 95 -2.44 7.44 16.06
N ALA A 96 -3.75 7.53 16.31
CA ALA A 96 -4.67 8.32 15.50
C ALA A 96 -5.84 8.87 16.34
N GLY A 97 -6.62 9.80 15.78
CA GLY A 97 -7.79 10.36 16.46
C GLY A 97 -8.95 9.38 16.60
N SER A 98 -9.02 8.39 15.71
CA SER A 98 -10.02 7.34 15.71
C SER A 98 -9.47 6.02 15.17
N GLU A 99 -10.15 4.91 15.47
CA GLU A 99 -9.82 3.60 14.89
C GLU A 99 -9.90 3.63 13.36
N ALA A 100 -10.85 4.37 12.79
CA ALA A 100 -11.03 4.51 11.35
C ALA A 100 -9.84 5.22 10.66
N GLU A 101 -9.32 6.29 11.27
CA GLU A 101 -8.10 6.97 10.80
C GLU A 101 -6.87 6.06 10.92
N ALA A 102 -6.75 5.34 12.05
CA ALA A 102 -5.67 4.39 12.26
C ALA A 102 -5.72 3.29 11.18
N ARG A 103 -6.91 2.72 10.95
CA ARG A 103 -7.16 1.68 9.95
C ARG A 103 -6.83 2.14 8.53
N ALA A 104 -7.30 3.33 8.13
CA ALA A 104 -6.98 3.91 6.82
C ALA A 104 -5.46 4.08 6.62
N THR A 105 -4.74 4.44 7.69
CA THR A 105 -3.27 4.52 7.69
C THR A 105 -2.63 3.14 7.49
N VAL A 106 -3.14 2.10 8.15
CA VAL A 106 -2.64 0.72 7.99
C VAL A 106 -2.95 0.16 6.61
N ASP A 107 -4.16 0.32 6.07
CA ASP A 107 -4.53 -0.18 4.75
C ASP A 107 -3.70 0.51 3.64
N ARG A 108 -3.42 1.82 3.78
CA ARG A 108 -2.47 2.53 2.90
C ARG A 108 -1.06 1.92 2.97
N LEU A 109 -0.50 1.78 4.17
CA LEU A 109 0.84 1.21 4.36
C LEU A 109 0.92 -0.25 3.91
N ALA A 110 -0.16 -1.02 4.06
CA ALA A 110 -0.25 -2.39 3.58
C ALA A 110 -0.19 -2.47 2.05
N SER A 111 -0.95 -1.62 1.35
CA SER A 111 -1.02 -1.57 -0.12
C SER A 111 0.19 -0.93 -0.81
N GLU A 112 0.87 0.05 -0.17
CA GLU A 112 2.04 0.73 -0.74
C GLU A 112 3.37 0.00 -0.45
N LEU A 113 3.46 -0.76 0.65
CA LEU A 113 4.75 -1.30 1.14
C LEU A 113 4.72 -2.77 1.60
N LEU A 114 3.69 -3.22 2.32
CA LEU A 114 3.72 -4.57 2.95
C LEU A 114 3.31 -5.71 2.02
N ALA A 115 2.52 -5.45 0.99
CA ALA A 115 2.06 -6.45 0.04
C ALA A 115 2.34 -6.03 -1.40
N ASN A 116 2.82 -6.95 -2.23
CA ASN A 116 2.92 -6.75 -3.66
C ASN A 116 1.54 -6.97 -4.32
N PRO A 117 0.86 -5.93 -4.84
CA PRO A 117 -0.52 -6.03 -5.32
C PRO A 117 -0.69 -6.94 -6.55
N LEU A 118 0.39 -7.34 -7.23
CA LEU A 118 0.31 -8.28 -8.34
C LEU A 118 0.19 -9.75 -7.88
N ILE A 119 0.95 -10.14 -6.86
CA ILE A 119 1.13 -11.55 -6.47
C ILE A 119 0.68 -11.89 -5.04
N GLU A 120 0.45 -10.89 -4.20
CA GLU A 120 0.02 -11.05 -2.81
C GLU A 120 -1.34 -10.38 -2.56
N ALA A 121 -2.07 -10.92 -1.59
CA ALA A 121 -3.23 -10.29 -0.98
C ALA A 121 -2.89 -9.98 0.49
N TYR A 122 -3.60 -9.02 1.07
CA TYR A 122 -3.48 -8.72 2.50
C TYR A 122 -4.86 -8.60 3.15
N ALA A 123 -4.92 -8.91 4.43
CA ALA A 123 -6.06 -8.66 5.30
C ALA A 123 -5.56 -7.96 6.57
N VAL A 124 -6.21 -6.86 6.96
CA VAL A 124 -5.89 -6.13 8.19
C VAL A 124 -6.91 -6.47 9.28
N GLU A 125 -6.39 -6.79 10.45
CA GLU A 125 -7.07 -7.29 11.64
C GLU A 125 -6.81 -6.30 12.80
N LEU A 126 -7.84 -5.86 13.52
CA LEU A 126 -7.66 -5.05 14.73
C LEU A 126 -7.32 -5.98 15.91
N LEU A 127 -6.20 -5.74 16.58
CA LEU A 127 -5.78 -6.49 17.78
C LEU A 127 -6.24 -5.80 19.07
N GLY A 128 -6.58 -4.51 19.01
CA GLY A 128 -7.18 -3.74 20.09
C GLY A 128 -6.59 -2.34 20.25
N GLY A 129 -7.29 -1.49 21.00
CA GLY A 129 -6.78 -0.18 21.42
C GLY A 129 -5.88 -0.30 22.65
N VAL A 130 -4.64 0.16 22.55
CA VAL A 130 -3.83 0.52 23.72
C VAL A 130 -4.15 1.96 24.11
N ALA A 131 -5.12 2.10 25.02
CA ALA A 131 -5.28 3.33 25.80
C ALA A 131 -3.95 3.65 26.49
N GLN A 132 -3.62 4.96 26.58
CA GLN A 132 -2.31 5.50 26.97
C GLN A 132 -1.66 4.76 28.15
N LEU A 133 -0.77 3.80 27.85
CA LEU A 133 -0.09 2.93 28.82
C LEU A 133 1.30 3.43 29.24
N GLU A 134 1.75 4.58 28.69
CA GLU A 134 3.09 5.15 28.92
C GLU A 134 3.08 6.48 29.68
N ALA A 135 2.00 6.78 30.43
CA ALA A 135 1.94 7.96 31.31
C ALA A 135 2.40 7.69 32.76
N ALA A 136 2.91 6.49 33.07
CA ALA A 136 3.07 6.01 34.45
C ALA A 136 4.32 5.11 34.70
N ARG A 137 5.45 5.38 34.02
CA ARG A 137 6.76 4.76 34.32
C ARG A 137 7.88 5.78 34.23
#